data_AF-A0A662SHS0-F1
#
_entry.id   AF-A0A662SHS0-F1
#
_cell.length_a   1.000
_cell.length_b   1.000
_cell.length_c   1.000
_cell.angle_alpha   90.00
_cell.angle_beta   90.00
_cell.angle_gamma   90.00
#
_symmetry.space_group_name_H-M   'P 1'
#
loop_
_entity.id
_entity.type
_entity.pdbx_description
1 polymer ?
#
loop_
_entity_poly.entity_id
_entity_poly.type
_entity_poly.pdbx_seq_one_letter_code
_entity_poly.pdbx_strand_id
1 'polypeptide(L)' 'MRVLISERAIKKKVKQLAALLAREYKGTDCVFVGVLYGGFVFLADLVRELHRHDLHPAIDFIRLTSYQGTESTGTVR' A
#
# COMPACT_ATOMS: atom_id res chain seq x y z
N MET A 1 -26.50 -2.55 -6.52
CA MET A 1 -25.07 -2.38 -6.18
C MET A 1 -24.81 -3.05 -4.85
N ARG A 2 -23.86 -3.99 -4.75
CA ARG A 2 -23.54 -4.72 -3.50
C ARG A 2 -22.18 -4.27 -2.99
N VAL A 3 -22.08 -3.94 -1.70
CA VAL A 3 -20.79 -3.65 -1.05
C VAL A 3 -20.06 -4.97 -0.79
N LEU A 4 -18.85 -5.12 -1.33
CA LEU A 4 -18.00 -6.30 -1.11
C LEU A 4 -17.18 -6.16 0.18
N ILE A 5 -16.56 -5.01 0.38
CA ILE A 5 -15.77 -4.68 1.56
C ILE A 5 -16.20 -3.30 2.03
N SER A 6 -16.63 -3.20 3.28
CA SER A 6 -17.01 -1.90 3.85
C SER A 6 -15.77 -1.05 4.11
N GLU A 7 -15.94 0.28 4.05
CA GLU A 7 -14.90 1.24 4.41
C GLU A 7 -14.32 0.95 5.80
N ARG A 8 -15.18 0.60 6.77
CA ARG A 8 -14.75 0.23 8.14
C ARG A 8 -13.84 -1.01 8.13
N ALA A 9 -14.14 -2.00 7.31
CA ALA A 9 -13.32 -3.20 7.19
C ALA A 9 -11.95 -2.89 6.55
N ILE A 10 -11.93 -2.05 5.50
CA ILE A 10 -10.68 -1.57 4.88
C ILE A 10 -9.83 -0.81 5.89
N LYS A 11 -10.40 0.19 6.58
CA LYS A 11 -9.70 0.95 7.62
C LYS A 11 -9.15 0.06 8.72
N LYS A 12 -9.93 -0.91 9.20
CA LYS A 12 -9.46 -1.88 10.21
C LYS A 12 -8.25 -2.68 9.70
N LYS A 13 -8.27 -3.11 8.45
CA LYS A 13 -7.16 -3.88 7.85
C LYS A 13 -5.91 -3.02 7.65
N VAL A 14 -6.06 -1.78 7.20
CA VAL A 14 -4.94 -0.83 7.10
C VAL A 14 -4.27 -0.63 8.46
N LYS A 15 -5.06 -0.45 9.54
CA LYS A 15 -4.53 -0.36 10.91
C LYS A 15 -3.74 -1.58 11.35
N GLN A 16 -4.28 -2.77 11.10
CA GLN A 16 -3.59 -4.02 11.41
C GLN A 16 -2.27 -4.15 10.64
N LEU A 17 -2.28 -3.78 9.35
CA LEU A 17 -1.09 -3.82 8.50
C LEU A 17 -0.03 -2.80 8.94
N ALA A 18 -0.43 -1.57 9.26
CA ALA A 18 0.50 -0.55 9.73
C ALA A 18 1.18 -0.94 11.05
N ALA A 19 0.41 -1.45 12.02
CA ALA A 19 0.95 -1.94 13.28
C ALA A 19 1.94 -3.12 13.09
N LEU A 20 1.65 -3.99 12.12
CA LEU A 20 2.53 -5.10 11.75
C LEU A 20 3.85 -4.57 11.18
N LEU A 21 3.77 -3.71 10.15
CA LEU A 21 4.93 -3.15 9.46
C LEU A 21 5.79 -2.30 10.39
N ALA A 22 5.18 -1.45 11.23
CA ALA A 22 5.92 -0.62 12.18
C ALA A 22 6.71 -1.46 13.20
N ARG A 23 6.21 -2.65 13.57
CA ARG A 23 6.95 -3.58 14.43
C ARG A 23 8.13 -4.22 13.69
N GLU A 24 7.91 -4.66 12.46
CA GLU A 24 8.90 -5.42 11.68
C GLU A 24 10.03 -4.53 11.13
N TYR A 25 9.71 -3.29 10.76
CA TYR A 25 10.64 -2.33 10.17
C TYR A 25 11.11 -1.26 11.16
N LYS A 26 10.93 -1.49 12.47
CA LYS A 26 11.34 -0.54 13.50
C LYS A 26 12.85 -0.28 13.43
N GLY A 27 13.25 0.99 13.34
CA GLY A 27 14.65 1.39 13.26
C GLY A 27 15.32 1.07 11.91
N THR A 28 14.54 0.79 10.87
CA THR A 28 15.05 0.61 9.50
C THR A 28 14.62 1.78 8.63
N ASP A 29 15.53 2.21 7.76
CA ASP A 29 15.21 3.15 6.69
C ASP A 29 14.57 2.35 5.54
N CYS A 30 13.29 2.58 5.29
CA CYS A 30 12.53 1.87 4.27
C CYS A 30 11.86 2.83 3.28
N VAL A 31 11.77 2.39 2.02
CA VAL A 31 11.08 3.10 0.94
C VAL A 31 9.82 2.32 0.57
N PHE A 32 8.68 2.99 0.58
CA PHE A 32 7.41 2.43 0.15
C PHE A 32 7.13 2.85 -1.28
N VAL A 33 7.10 1.87 -2.19
CA VAL A 33 6.90 2.10 -3.62
C VAL A 33 5.45 1.83 -4.00
N GLY A 34 4.71 2.88 -4.36
CA GLY A 34 3.34 2.79 -4.85
C GLY A 34 3.24 2.50 -6.34
N VAL A 35 2.43 1.52 -6.72
CA VAL A 35 2.12 1.25 -8.14
C VAL A 35 0.91 2.10 -8.58
N LEU A 36 1.12 2.98 -9.55
CA LEU A 36 0.05 3.77 -10.16
C LEU A 36 -0.78 2.94 -11.16
N TYR A 37 -2.09 3.18 -11.33
CA TYR A 37 -2.89 4.23 -10.67
C TYR A 37 -3.77 3.72 -9.52
N GLY A 38 -4.23 2.47 -9.54
CA GLY A 38 -5.28 1.99 -8.62
C GLY A 38 -4.90 1.93 -7.14
N GLY A 39 -3.61 1.87 -6.82
CA GLY A 39 -3.12 1.67 -5.44
C GLY A 39 -2.94 2.95 -4.61
N PHE A 40 -3.08 4.14 -5.20
CA PHE A 40 -2.64 5.37 -4.52
C PHE A 40 -3.46 5.72 -3.27
N VAL A 41 -4.79 5.51 -3.30
CA VAL A 41 -5.66 5.80 -2.15
C VAL A 41 -5.32 4.88 -0.97
N PHE A 42 -5.13 3.59 -1.25
CA PHE A 42 -4.70 2.61 -0.25
C PHE A 42 -3.33 2.97 0.33
N LEU A 43 -2.36 3.32 -0.52
CA LEU A 43 -1.04 3.73 -0.05
C LEU A 43 -1.13 4.97 0.85
N ALA A 44 -1.93 5.97 0.47
CA ALA A 44 -2.12 7.17 1.27
C ALA A 44 -2.78 6.87 2.64
N ASP A 45 -3.75 5.95 2.70
CA ASP A 45 -4.31 5.46 3.97
C ASP A 45 -3.24 4.76 4.82
N LEU A 46 -2.43 3.89 4.20
CA LEU A 46 -1.39 3.13 4.89
C LEU A 46 -0.31 4.05 5.47
N VAL A 47 0.23 4.98 4.69
CA VAL A 47 1.29 5.91 5.13
C VAL A 47 0.82 6.77 6.31
N ARG A 48 -0.41 7.27 6.27
CA ARG A 48 -1.00 8.01 7.40
C ARG A 48 -1.05 7.18 8.67
N GLU A 49 -1.30 5.88 8.56
CA GLU A 49 -1.34 4.98 9.71
C GLU A 49 0.07 4.58 10.16
N LEU A 50 1.03 4.40 9.26
CA LEU A 50 2.44 4.17 9.61
C LEU A 50 3.01 5.31 10.45
N HIS A 51 2.73 6.56 10.08
CA HIS A 51 3.11 7.73 10.89
C HIS A 51 2.50 7.69 12.31
N ARG A 52 1.27 7.17 12.47
CA ARG A 52 0.65 6.98 13.80
C ARG A 52 1.34 5.90 14.62
N HIS A 53 2.08 5.00 13.97
CA HIS A 53 2.86 3.93 14.58
C HIS A 53 4.37 4.25 14.63
N ASP A 54 4.76 5.52 14.48
CA ASP A 54 6.16 5.99 14.57
C ASP A 54 7.10 5.38 13.50
N LEU A 55 6.55 5.01 12.33
CA LEU A 55 7.32 4.62 11.15
C LEU A 55 7.13 5.66 10.04
N HIS A 56 8.24 6.26 9.59
CA HIS A 56 8.25 7.38 8.65
C HIS A 56 9.03 7.02 7.36
N PRO A 57 8.48 6.13 6.51
CA PRO A 57 9.18 5.71 5.31
C PRO A 57 9.22 6.82 4.25
N ALA A 58 10.27 6.81 3.41
CA ALA A 58 10.25 7.56 2.17
C ALA A 58 9.23 6.94 1.20
N ILE A 59 8.56 7.76 0.39
CA ILE A 59 7.54 7.31 -0.55
C ILE A 59 8.01 7.56 -1.98
N ASP A 60 7.89 6.55 -2.83
CA ASP A 60 8.14 6.64 -4.27
C ASP A 60 7.00 6.00 -5.06
N PHE A 61 6.91 6.30 -6.35
CA PHE A 61 5.87 5.78 -7.23
C PHE A 61 6.46 5.23 -8.53
N ILE A 62 5.99 4.05 -8.92
CA ILE A 62 6.25 3.49 -10.24
C ILE A 62 4.97 3.40 -11.06
N ARG A 63 5.09 3.67 -12.36
CA ARG A 63 4.00 3.48 -13.32
C ARG A 63 4.24 2.19 -14.08
N LEU A 64 3.31 1.25 -13.95
CA LEU A 64 3.27 0.05 -14.80
C LEU A 64 2.23 0.28 -15.90
N THR A 65 2.66 0.15 -17.16
CA THR A 65 1.80 0.32 -18.34
C THR A 65 1.04 -0.95 -18.72
N SER A 66 1.22 -2.08 -18.01
CA SER A 66 0.83 -3.41 -18.49
C SER A 66 -0.58 -3.89 -18.12
N TYR A 67 -1.56 -2.99 -17.93
CA TYR A 67 -2.96 -3.42 -17.83
C TYR A 67 -3.63 -3.43 -19.21
N GLN A 68 -3.14 -4.28 -20.10
CA GLN A 68 -3.83 -4.75 -21.31
C GLN A 68 -3.99 -6.27 -21.19
N GLY A 69 -5.09 -6.71 -20.58
CA GLY A 69 -5.41 -8.13 -20.42
C GLY A 69 -5.32 -8.62 -18.96
N THR A 70 -6.24 -9.48 -18.57
CA THR A 70 -6.31 -10.15 -17.25
C THR A 70 -5.21 -11.21 -17.04
N GLU A 71 -4.12 -11.17 -17.81
CA GLU A 71 -3.04 -12.15 -17.77
C GLU A 71 -1.70 -11.47 -17.50
N SER A 72 -0.92 -12.08 -16.60
CA SER A 72 0.43 -11.63 -16.25
C SER A 72 1.36 -11.80 -17.45
N THR A 73 1.76 -10.70 -18.09
CA THR A 73 2.86 -10.71 -19.05
C THR A 73 4.17 -10.75 -18.27
N GLY A 74 4.61 -11.96 -17.91
CA GLY A 74 5.82 -12.23 -17.13
C GLY A 74 7.13 -11.87 -17.85
N THR A 75 7.36 -10.59 -18.11
CA THR A 75 8.65 -10.08 -18.56
C THR A 75 8.86 -8.67 -18.02
N VAL A 76 9.60 -8.58 -16.92
CA VAL A 76 10.15 -7.31 -16.42
C VAL A 76 11.57 -7.20 -16.99
N ARG A 77 11.85 -6.14 -17.76
CA ARG A 77 13.19 -5.71 -18.14
C ARG A 77 13.57 -4.48 -17.32
#